data_AF-A0A7W5XL03-F1
#
_entry.id   AF-A0A7W5XL03-F1
#
_cell.length_a   1.000
_cell.length_b   1.000
_cell.length_c   1.000
_cell.angle_alpha   90.00
_cell.angle_beta   90.00
_cell.angle_gamma   90.00
#
_symmetry.space_group_name_H-M   'P 1'
#
loop_
_entity.id
_entity.type
_entity.pdbx_description
1 polymer ?
#
loop_
_entity_poly.entity_id
_entity_poly.type
_entity_poly.pdbx_seq_one_letter_code
_entity_poly.pdbx_strand_id
1 'polypeptide(L)'
;MSTGLIVALVLAVGIGLSLGLLGGGGTILAVPLLTYVAGMSPQEAIASSMFIIGVTALISVGAHARRGNVHWRTGLIFAVASMVGAFGGGALGSQLPGVVLMVAFSIMMLVTALAMVVDRRTPSAAKKEKPPILKIAAEGLVVGLVTGMVGAGGGFLVVPTLVLLGGLAMPAAVGTSLLIIALKSFSGMAGYLTSVSIDWTPVLMITAVTVVGAVAGSALSKHVPEQALKTAFGYFVLGMGVVVLIQELPMIYGVSTAACIVVLLMGLRLRRRRRISSSADGDETDQLSKIAAAARRNL
;
A
#
# COMPACT_ATOMS: atom_id res chain seq x y z
N MET A 1 -11.21 30.28 0.54
CA MET A 1 -10.39 29.05 0.71
C MET A 1 -10.16 28.86 2.20
N SER A 2 -10.39 27.67 2.74
CA SER A 2 -10.09 27.38 4.15
C SER A 2 -8.58 27.44 4.40
N THR A 3 -8.17 27.84 5.61
CA THR A 3 -6.75 27.88 6.00
C THR A 3 -6.07 26.51 5.80
N GLY A 4 -6.80 25.41 6.05
CA GLY A 4 -6.33 24.05 5.80
C GLY A 4 -5.98 23.79 4.34
N LEU A 5 -6.80 24.26 3.38
CA LEU A 5 -6.54 24.06 1.95
C LEU A 5 -5.28 24.81 1.49
N ILE A 6 -4.99 25.99 2.05
CA ILE A 6 -3.77 26.74 1.73
C ILE A 6 -2.53 25.97 2.22
N VAL A 7 -2.56 25.45 3.45
CA VAL A 7 -1.47 24.62 4.00
C VAL A 7 -1.32 23.33 3.19
N ALA A 8 -2.42 22.72 2.77
CA ALA A 8 -2.41 21.54 1.91
C ALA A 8 -1.72 21.81 0.56
N LEU A 9 -1.98 22.97 -0.07
CA LEU A 9 -1.31 23.33 -1.33
C LEU A 9 0.20 23.51 -1.14
N VAL A 10 0.65 24.13 -0.05
CA VAL A 10 2.10 24.28 0.24
C VAL A 10 2.76 22.91 0.44
N LEU A 11 2.13 22.03 1.23
CA LEU A 11 2.65 20.68 1.46
C LEU A 11 2.57 19.80 0.21
N ALA A 12 1.60 20.01 -0.67
CA ALA A 12 1.47 19.33 -1.96
C ALA A 12 2.66 19.63 -2.90
N VAL A 13 3.27 20.81 -2.81
CA VAL A 13 4.54 21.10 -3.50
C VAL A 13 5.62 20.12 -3.02
N GLY A 14 5.73 19.92 -1.71
CA GLY A 14 6.69 18.97 -1.11
C GLY A 14 6.45 17.52 -1.55
N ILE A 15 5.18 17.11 -1.66
CA ILE A 15 4.78 15.80 -2.20
C ILE A 15 5.21 15.67 -3.66
N GLY A 16 4.91 16.68 -4.48
CA GLY A 16 5.27 16.74 -5.89
C GLY A 16 6.79 16.67 -6.07
N LEU A 17 7.54 17.53 -5.38
CA LEU A 17 9.01 17.52 -5.39
C LEU A 17 9.56 16.15 -5.03
N SER A 18 9.07 15.55 -3.94
CA SER A 18 9.49 14.22 -3.49
C SER A 18 9.17 13.13 -4.51
N LEU A 19 8.01 13.21 -5.17
CA LEU A 19 7.61 12.28 -6.23
C LEU A 19 8.49 12.44 -7.49
N GLY A 20 8.79 13.67 -7.89
CA GLY A 20 9.67 13.95 -9.04
C GLY A 20 11.13 13.57 -8.79
N LEU A 21 11.59 13.70 -7.55
CA LEU A 21 12.97 13.37 -7.17
C LEU A 21 13.18 11.86 -6.94
N LEU A 22 12.25 11.20 -6.24
CA LEU A 22 12.38 9.81 -5.81
C LEU A 22 11.58 8.82 -6.70
N GLY A 23 10.83 9.32 -7.68
CA GLY A 23 9.98 8.58 -8.62
C GLY A 23 8.81 7.79 -8.00
N GLY A 24 8.56 7.91 -6.70
CA GLY A 24 7.49 7.15 -6.05
C GLY A 24 7.34 7.36 -4.54
N GLY A 25 8.43 7.72 -3.84
CA GLY A 25 8.45 7.88 -2.39
C GLY A 25 7.48 8.94 -1.86
N GLY A 26 7.40 10.10 -2.52
CA GLY A 26 6.55 11.23 -2.10
C GLY A 26 5.06 10.94 -1.95
N THR A 27 4.56 9.90 -2.63
CA THR A 27 3.13 9.55 -2.68
C THR A 27 2.55 9.10 -1.35
N ILE A 28 3.39 8.64 -0.43
CA ILE A 28 2.95 8.13 0.88
C ILE A 28 2.45 9.23 1.83
N LEU A 29 2.63 10.50 1.46
CA LEU A 29 2.19 11.64 2.27
C LEU A 29 0.85 12.21 1.80
N ALA A 30 0.38 11.83 0.62
CA ALA A 30 -0.83 12.39 0.04
C ALA A 30 -2.07 12.08 0.88
N VAL A 31 -2.23 10.83 1.34
CA VAL A 31 -3.41 10.43 2.12
C VAL A 31 -3.47 11.16 3.47
N PRO A 32 -2.44 11.16 4.34
CA PRO A 32 -2.50 11.90 5.60
C PRO A 32 -2.67 13.40 5.40
N LEU A 33 -2.08 13.96 4.35
CA LEU A 33 -2.25 15.37 4.02
C LEU A 33 -3.73 15.68 3.71
N LEU A 34 -4.36 14.88 2.86
CA LEU A 34 -5.75 15.07 2.47
C LEU A 34 -6.70 14.83 3.66
N THR A 35 -6.44 13.82 4.48
CA THR A 35 -7.26 13.52 5.66
C THR A 35 -7.14 14.59 6.73
N TYR A 36 -5.92 14.90 7.19
CA TYR A 36 -5.73 15.72 8.39
C TYR A 36 -5.61 17.22 8.09
N VAL A 37 -5.19 17.61 6.88
CA VAL A 37 -5.01 19.03 6.52
C VAL A 37 -6.13 19.53 5.61
N ALA A 38 -6.53 18.74 4.60
CA ALA A 38 -7.67 19.09 3.75
C ALA A 38 -9.02 18.70 4.38
N GLY A 39 -9.02 17.91 5.47
CA GLY A 39 -10.23 17.56 6.22
C GLY A 39 -11.13 16.55 5.52
N MET A 40 -10.60 15.81 4.53
CA MET A 40 -11.34 14.79 3.80
C MET A 40 -11.54 13.54 4.67
N SER A 41 -12.61 12.80 4.43
CA SER A 41 -12.76 11.47 5.04
C SER A 41 -11.63 10.54 4.56
N PRO A 42 -11.18 9.54 5.35
CA PRO A 42 -10.09 8.66 4.94
C PRO A 42 -10.30 7.98 3.58
N GLN A 43 -11.52 7.53 3.30
CA GLN A 43 -11.85 6.87 2.03
C GLN A 43 -11.83 7.86 0.85
N GLU A 44 -12.34 9.09 1.04
CA GLU A 44 -12.26 10.16 0.04
C GLU A 44 -10.82 10.60 -0.20
N ALA A 45 -10.01 10.75 0.85
CA ALA A 45 -8.61 11.10 0.79
C ALA A 45 -7.81 10.05 -0.02
N ILE A 46 -8.13 8.77 0.15
CA ILE A 46 -7.51 7.66 -0.59
C ILE A 46 -7.91 7.66 -2.06
N ALA A 47 -9.20 7.83 -2.37
CA ALA A 47 -9.65 7.91 -3.75
C ALA A 47 -9.03 9.14 -4.47
N SER A 48 -9.00 10.28 -3.77
CA SER A 48 -8.43 11.55 -4.24
C SER A 48 -6.92 11.46 -4.44
N SER A 49 -6.18 10.83 -3.51
CA SER A 49 -4.74 10.65 -3.63
C SER A 49 -4.39 9.80 -4.84
N MET A 50 -5.16 8.74 -5.13
CA MET A 50 -4.95 7.90 -6.30
C MET A 50 -5.09 8.69 -7.60
N PHE A 51 -6.04 9.63 -7.67
CA PHE A 51 -6.14 10.54 -8.81
C PHE A 51 -4.92 11.44 -8.93
N ILE A 52 -4.60 12.18 -7.86
CA ILE A 52 -3.48 13.13 -7.81
C ILE A 52 -2.16 12.44 -8.21
N ILE A 53 -1.90 11.28 -7.60
CA ILE A 53 -0.69 10.50 -7.84
C ILE A 53 -0.71 9.89 -9.24
N GLY A 54 -1.84 9.36 -9.71
CA GLY A 54 -1.97 8.76 -11.03
C GLY A 54 -1.66 9.76 -12.14
N VAL A 55 -2.23 10.96 -12.07
CA VAL A 55 -1.98 12.05 -13.03
C VAL A 55 -0.53 12.51 -12.95
N THR A 56 0.00 12.73 -11.75
CA THR A 56 1.38 13.20 -11.58
C THR A 56 2.41 12.17 -12.06
N ALA A 57 2.16 10.89 -11.79
CA ALA A 57 2.98 9.79 -12.28
C ALA A 57 2.93 9.70 -13.81
N LEU A 58 1.75 9.83 -14.42
CA LEU A 58 1.59 9.78 -15.88
C LEU A 58 2.43 10.85 -16.59
N ILE A 59 2.44 12.08 -16.05
CA ILE A 59 3.27 13.18 -16.57
C ILE A 59 4.77 12.86 -16.38
N SER A 60 5.13 12.33 -15.20
CA SER A 60 6.52 12.01 -14.85
C SER A 60 7.09 10.85 -15.68
N VAL A 61 6.25 9.86 -16.06
CA VAL A 61 6.62 8.79 -17.00
C VAL A 61 7.13 9.37 -18.31
N GLY A 62 6.47 10.40 -18.85
CA GLY A 62 6.88 11.02 -20.11
C GLY A 62 8.32 11.53 -20.07
N ALA A 63 8.73 12.18 -18.97
CA ALA A 63 10.09 12.66 -18.79
C ALA A 63 11.12 11.53 -18.68
N HIS A 64 10.77 10.42 -17.98
CA HIS A 64 11.65 9.25 -17.85
C HIS A 64 11.71 8.40 -19.12
N ALA A 65 10.61 8.29 -19.86
CA ALA A 65 10.53 7.59 -21.14
C ALA A 65 11.45 8.22 -22.18
N ARG A 66 11.48 9.56 -22.25
CA ARG A 66 12.40 10.32 -23.13
C ARG A 66 13.88 10.07 -22.81
N ARG A 67 14.21 9.68 -21.57
CA ARG A 67 15.58 9.35 -21.14
C ARG A 67 15.94 7.86 -21.32
N GLY A 68 15.05 7.05 -21.90
CA GLY A 68 15.27 5.61 -22.08
C GLY A 68 15.17 4.79 -20.79
N ASN A 69 14.64 5.37 -19.70
CA ASN A 69 14.60 4.75 -18.38
C ASN A 69 13.34 3.89 -18.13
N VAL A 70 12.55 3.58 -19.15
CA VAL A 70 11.28 2.84 -18.99
C VAL A 70 11.38 1.49 -19.67
N HIS A 71 11.25 0.41 -18.89
CA HIS A 71 11.20 -0.95 -19.40
C HIS A 71 9.76 -1.35 -19.65
N TRP A 72 9.26 -1.03 -20.85
CA TRP A 72 7.85 -1.20 -21.23
C TRP A 72 7.33 -2.62 -21.00
N ARG A 73 8.06 -3.66 -21.41
CA ARG A 73 7.59 -5.04 -21.30
C ARG A 73 7.39 -5.47 -19.85
N THR A 74 8.40 -5.29 -19.00
CA THR A 74 8.33 -5.63 -17.57
C THR A 74 7.31 -4.75 -16.86
N GLY A 75 7.32 -3.44 -17.17
CA GLY A 75 6.40 -2.46 -16.60
C GLY A 75 4.95 -2.77 -16.91
N LEU A 76 4.61 -3.11 -18.15
CA LEU A 76 3.22 -3.39 -18.55
C LEU A 76 2.70 -4.68 -17.91
N ILE A 77 3.51 -5.75 -17.86
CA ILE A 77 3.13 -7.01 -17.21
C ILE A 77 2.84 -6.76 -15.72
N PHE A 78 3.76 -6.08 -15.04
CA PHE A 78 3.59 -5.74 -13.63
C PHE A 78 2.40 -4.80 -13.42
N ALA A 79 2.21 -3.81 -14.29
CA ALA A 79 1.11 -2.86 -14.22
C ALA A 79 -0.25 -3.55 -14.37
N VAL A 80 -0.43 -4.42 -15.36
CA VAL A 80 -1.69 -5.15 -15.57
C VAL A 80 -2.03 -6.00 -14.35
N ALA A 81 -1.05 -6.75 -13.82
CA ALA A 81 -1.28 -7.53 -12.60
C ALA A 81 -1.59 -6.62 -11.40
N SER A 82 -0.89 -5.49 -11.28
CA SER A 82 -1.13 -4.50 -10.23
C SER A 82 -2.48 -3.80 -10.37
N MET A 83 -3.01 -3.62 -11.58
CA MET A 83 -4.33 -3.02 -11.82
C MET A 83 -5.44 -3.92 -11.29
N VAL A 84 -5.35 -5.23 -11.58
CA VAL A 84 -6.30 -6.22 -11.05
C VAL A 84 -6.26 -6.24 -9.53
N GLY A 85 -5.05 -6.30 -8.96
CA GLY A 85 -4.86 -6.21 -7.51
C GLY A 85 -5.41 -4.89 -6.95
N ALA A 86 -5.08 -3.76 -7.56
CA ALA A 86 -5.46 -2.43 -7.08
C ALA A 86 -6.96 -2.19 -7.14
N PHE A 87 -7.64 -2.66 -8.18
CA PHE A 87 -9.11 -2.58 -8.26
C PHE A 87 -9.76 -3.40 -7.14
N GLY A 88 -9.32 -4.65 -6.96
CA GLY A 88 -9.80 -5.50 -5.86
C GLY A 88 -9.49 -4.89 -4.49
N GLY A 89 -8.29 -4.33 -4.32
CA GLY A 89 -7.90 -3.62 -3.12
C GLY A 89 -8.74 -2.39 -2.86
N GLY A 90 -9.03 -1.57 -3.88
CA GLY A 90 -9.89 -0.40 -3.75
C GLY A 90 -11.33 -0.76 -3.38
N ALA A 91 -11.88 -1.80 -4.02
CA ALA A 91 -13.22 -2.30 -3.75
C ALA A 91 -13.36 -2.96 -2.35
N LEU A 92 -12.29 -3.59 -1.84
CA LEU A 92 -12.25 -4.10 -0.46
C LEU A 92 -12.05 -2.96 0.53
N GLY A 93 -11.16 -2.02 0.23
CA GLY A 93 -10.83 -0.88 1.05
C GLY A 93 -11.98 0.10 1.23
N SER A 94 -12.88 0.23 0.25
CA SER A 94 -14.09 1.05 0.36
C SER A 94 -15.09 0.52 1.38
N GLN A 95 -15.02 -0.78 1.70
CA GLN A 95 -15.88 -1.43 2.70
C GLN A 95 -15.29 -1.40 4.11
N LEU A 96 -14.03 -1.01 4.25
CA LEU A 96 -13.35 -0.95 5.55
C LEU A 96 -13.63 0.37 6.28
N PRO A 97 -13.72 0.34 7.63
CA PRO A 97 -13.74 1.55 8.42
C PRO A 97 -12.47 2.38 8.21
N GLY A 98 -12.62 3.70 8.16
CA GLY A 98 -11.50 4.63 7.90
C GLY A 98 -10.34 4.44 8.88
N VAL A 99 -10.62 4.13 10.14
CA VAL A 99 -9.61 3.83 11.17
C VAL A 99 -8.74 2.64 10.79
N VAL A 100 -9.33 1.54 10.32
CA VAL A 100 -8.58 0.33 9.90
C VAL A 100 -7.65 0.68 8.74
N LEU A 101 -8.14 1.50 7.82
CA LEU A 101 -7.42 1.93 6.64
C LEU A 101 -6.23 2.84 6.99
N MET A 102 -6.43 3.80 7.90
CA MET A 102 -5.40 4.71 8.39
C MET A 102 -4.36 3.99 9.28
N VAL A 103 -4.77 2.99 10.06
CA VAL A 103 -3.84 2.12 10.79
C VAL A 103 -3.00 1.30 9.81
N ALA A 104 -3.62 0.65 8.83
CA ALA A 104 -2.89 -0.08 7.79
C ALA A 104 -1.92 0.85 7.03
N PHE A 105 -2.37 2.08 6.72
CA PHE A 105 -1.55 3.13 6.14
C PHE A 105 -0.34 3.47 7.00
N SER A 106 -0.54 3.72 8.29
CA SER A 106 0.52 4.09 9.22
C SER A 106 1.55 2.97 9.38
N ILE A 107 1.13 1.71 9.46
CA ILE A 107 2.04 0.56 9.51
C ILE A 107 2.89 0.51 8.26
N MET A 108 2.27 0.69 7.09
CA MET A 108 2.98 0.71 5.81
C MET A 108 3.95 1.91 5.72
N MET A 109 3.59 3.08 6.25
CA MET A 109 4.50 4.23 6.38
C MET A 109 5.72 3.89 7.23
N LEU A 110 5.50 3.28 8.40
CA LEU A 110 6.58 2.91 9.31
C LEU A 110 7.53 1.88 8.68
N VAL A 111 6.99 0.83 8.07
CA VAL A 111 7.80 -0.18 7.35
C VAL A 111 8.63 0.48 6.25
N THR A 112 8.01 1.37 5.48
CA THR A 112 8.67 2.09 4.39
C THR A 112 9.77 3.01 4.89
N ALA A 113 9.48 3.79 5.93
CA ALA A 113 10.43 4.71 6.53
C ALA A 113 11.63 3.97 7.12
N LEU A 114 11.38 2.86 7.83
CA LEU A 114 12.44 2.00 8.35
C LEU A 114 13.28 1.42 7.22
N ALA A 115 12.66 0.93 6.14
CA ALA A 115 13.40 0.44 4.98
C ALA A 115 14.30 1.54 4.36
N MET A 116 13.82 2.79 4.27
CA MET A 116 14.59 3.91 3.74
C MET A 116 15.74 4.39 4.66
N VAL A 117 15.58 4.26 5.97
CA VAL A 117 16.58 4.70 6.97
C VAL A 117 17.63 3.61 7.24
N VAL A 118 17.21 2.35 7.28
CA VAL A 118 18.06 1.20 7.60
C VAL A 118 18.86 0.75 6.38
N ASP A 119 18.26 0.76 5.18
CA ASP A 119 18.93 0.23 4.00
C ASP A 119 19.84 1.27 3.33
N ARG A 120 21.09 1.31 3.79
CA ARG A 120 22.17 2.14 3.22
C ARG A 120 22.83 1.50 2.00
N ARG A 121 22.47 0.26 1.66
CA ARG A 121 23.05 -0.46 0.54
C ARG A 121 22.13 -0.29 -0.66
N THR A 122 22.58 0.45 -1.67
CA THR A 122 22.03 0.27 -3.01
C THR A 122 22.05 -1.22 -3.31
N PRO A 123 20.90 -1.88 -3.53
CA PRO A 123 20.92 -3.27 -3.92
C PRO A 123 21.71 -3.33 -5.23
N SER A 124 22.92 -3.92 -5.16
CA SER A 124 23.69 -4.20 -6.36
C SER A 124 22.79 -5.04 -7.25
N ALA A 125 22.53 -4.58 -8.48
CA ALA A 125 21.63 -5.22 -9.43
C ALA A 125 21.79 -6.75 -9.34
N ALA A 126 20.72 -7.43 -8.92
CA ALA A 126 20.75 -8.87 -8.74
C ALA A 126 21.17 -9.55 -10.06
N LYS A 127 21.88 -10.68 -9.95
CA LYS A 127 22.40 -11.44 -11.11
C LYS A 127 21.32 -11.69 -12.17
N LYS A 128 21.77 -11.66 -13.44
CA LYS A 128 21.08 -11.71 -14.75
C LYS A 128 20.13 -12.90 -15.02
N GLU A 129 19.44 -13.48 -14.05
CA GLU A 129 18.36 -14.41 -14.35
C GLU A 129 17.05 -13.65 -14.45
N LYS A 130 16.42 -13.70 -15.65
CA LYS A 130 15.12 -13.09 -15.88
C LYS A 130 14.13 -13.78 -14.93
N PRO A 131 13.54 -13.08 -13.95
CA PRO A 131 12.54 -13.68 -13.08
C PRO A 131 11.38 -14.23 -13.94
N PRO A 132 10.78 -15.37 -13.58
CA PRO A 132 9.67 -15.92 -14.32
C PRO A 132 8.51 -14.92 -14.32
N ILE A 133 7.87 -14.75 -15.48
CA ILE A 133 6.77 -13.79 -15.69
C ILE A 133 5.67 -13.95 -14.63
N LEU A 134 5.40 -15.19 -14.22
CA LEU A 134 4.41 -15.50 -13.19
C LEU A 134 4.75 -14.88 -11.82
N LYS A 135 6.04 -14.83 -11.46
CA LYS A 135 6.49 -14.22 -10.20
C LYS A 135 6.30 -12.70 -10.23
N ILE A 136 6.66 -12.06 -11.33
CA ILE A 136 6.43 -10.62 -11.56
C ILE A 136 4.93 -10.29 -11.47
N ALA A 137 4.08 -11.11 -12.08
CA ALA A 137 2.64 -10.93 -12.04
C ALA A 137 2.06 -11.14 -10.63
N ALA A 138 2.48 -12.18 -9.91
CA ALA A 138 2.03 -12.43 -8.54
C ALA A 138 2.42 -11.28 -7.59
N GLU A 139 3.66 -10.79 -7.70
CA GLU A 139 4.12 -9.63 -6.94
C GLU A 139 3.35 -8.36 -7.30
N GLY A 140 3.13 -8.12 -8.59
CA GLY A 140 2.29 -7.03 -9.07
C GLY A 140 0.90 -7.08 -8.46
N LEU A 141 0.26 -8.26 -8.44
CA LEU A 141 -1.06 -8.44 -7.86
C LEU A 141 -1.09 -8.15 -6.36
N VAL A 142 -0.12 -8.66 -5.59
CA VAL A 142 -0.03 -8.42 -4.14
C VAL A 142 0.24 -6.94 -3.83
N VAL A 143 1.23 -6.35 -4.51
CA VAL A 143 1.55 -4.92 -4.36
C VAL A 143 0.37 -4.06 -4.77
N GLY A 144 -0.30 -4.40 -5.88
CA GLY A 144 -1.52 -3.78 -6.34
C GLY A 144 -2.61 -3.81 -5.29
N LEU A 145 -2.90 -4.99 -4.71
CA LEU A 145 -3.94 -5.17 -3.71
C LEU A 145 -3.68 -4.38 -2.44
N VAL A 146 -2.46 -4.46 -1.89
CA VAL A 146 -2.08 -3.73 -0.67
C VAL A 146 -2.13 -2.22 -0.92
N THR A 147 -1.53 -1.74 -1.99
CA THR A 147 -1.47 -0.29 -2.29
C THR A 147 -2.81 0.25 -2.78
N GLY A 148 -3.66 -0.59 -3.36
CA GLY A 148 -5.03 -0.30 -3.75
C GLY A 148 -5.96 -0.13 -2.55
N MET A 149 -5.86 -1.00 -1.54
CA MET A 149 -6.60 -0.79 -0.28
C MET A 149 -6.14 0.50 0.40
N VAL A 150 -4.82 0.64 0.57
CA VAL A 150 -4.28 1.68 1.44
C VAL A 150 -4.23 3.06 0.75
N GLY A 151 -4.32 3.13 -0.57
CA GLY A 151 -4.31 4.42 -1.29
C GLY A 151 -2.97 5.13 -1.32
N ALA A 152 -1.88 4.49 -0.89
CA ALA A 152 -0.56 5.02 -1.18
C ALA A 152 -0.20 4.64 -2.61
N GLY A 153 0.29 5.61 -3.39
CA GLY A 153 0.75 5.42 -4.77
C GLY A 153 1.68 4.22 -4.96
N GLY A 154 2.30 3.70 -3.89
CA GLY A 154 2.92 2.39 -3.87
C GLY A 154 4.33 2.39 -4.47
N GLY A 155 4.83 3.55 -4.87
CA GLY A 155 6.15 3.66 -5.49
C GLY A 155 7.29 3.19 -4.60
N PHE A 156 7.13 3.28 -3.28
CA PHE A 156 8.09 2.76 -2.31
C PHE A 156 8.08 1.22 -2.18
N LEU A 157 7.02 0.52 -2.63
CA LEU A 157 7.02 -0.94 -2.77
C LEU A 157 7.44 -1.34 -4.18
N VAL A 158 6.89 -0.67 -5.19
CA VAL A 158 7.14 -1.00 -6.61
C VAL A 158 8.61 -0.83 -6.98
N VAL A 159 9.27 0.24 -6.53
CA VAL A 159 10.69 0.48 -6.89
C VAL A 159 11.61 -0.63 -6.32
N PRO A 160 11.59 -0.96 -5.01
CA PRO A 160 12.38 -2.07 -4.48
C PRO A 160 12.06 -3.41 -5.14
N THR A 161 10.78 -3.71 -5.39
CA THR A 161 10.36 -4.94 -6.10
C THR A 161 11.01 -5.01 -7.49
N LEU A 162 11.00 -3.92 -8.27
CA LEU A 162 11.61 -3.88 -9.60
C LEU A 162 13.14 -4.00 -9.57
N VAL A 163 13.81 -3.47 -8.55
CA VAL A 163 15.27 -3.58 -8.40
C VAL A 163 15.68 -4.98 -7.94
N LEU A 164 15.06 -5.47 -6.87
CA LEU A 164 15.43 -6.73 -6.21
C LEU A 164 14.97 -7.96 -7.00
N LEU A 165 13.77 -7.90 -7.55
CA LEU A 165 13.10 -9.05 -8.16
C LEU A 165 13.07 -8.90 -9.67
N GLY A 166 12.86 -7.67 -10.17
CA GLY A 166 12.91 -7.35 -11.61
C GLY A 166 14.33 -7.19 -12.18
N GLY A 167 15.37 -7.10 -11.33
CA GLY A 167 16.77 -6.95 -11.76
C GLY A 167 17.06 -5.64 -12.49
N LEU A 168 16.18 -4.63 -12.36
CA LEU A 168 16.32 -3.36 -13.06
C LEU A 168 17.32 -2.45 -12.33
N ALA A 169 18.12 -1.72 -13.10
CA ALA A 169 18.95 -0.66 -12.57
C ALA A 169 18.07 0.45 -11.94
N MET A 170 18.56 1.15 -10.91
CA MET A 170 17.76 2.13 -10.16
C MET A 170 17.03 3.16 -11.05
N PRO A 171 17.68 3.82 -12.03
CA PRO A 171 16.98 4.78 -12.90
C PRO A 171 15.88 4.13 -13.73
N ALA A 172 16.10 2.89 -14.16
CA ALA A 172 15.15 2.09 -14.91
C ALA A 172 13.96 1.63 -14.06
N ALA A 173 14.22 1.24 -12.81
CA ALA A 173 13.19 0.86 -11.86
C ALA A 173 12.29 2.04 -11.51
N VAL A 174 12.87 3.23 -11.29
CA VAL A 174 12.17 4.50 -11.04
C VAL A 174 11.30 4.91 -12.23
N GLY A 175 11.82 4.85 -13.46
CA GLY A 175 11.03 5.16 -14.65
C GLY A 175 9.89 4.16 -14.88
N THR A 176 10.17 2.87 -14.68
CA THR A 176 9.19 1.79 -14.87
C THR A 176 8.13 1.78 -13.77
N SER A 177 8.48 2.15 -12.53
CA SER A 177 7.52 2.26 -11.43
C SER A 177 6.51 3.36 -11.67
N LEU A 178 6.92 4.52 -12.23
CA LEU A 178 5.99 5.61 -12.54
C LEU A 178 4.89 5.14 -13.52
N LEU A 179 5.21 4.28 -14.48
CA LEU A 179 4.24 3.70 -15.41
C LEU A 179 3.24 2.80 -14.66
N ILE A 180 3.75 1.92 -13.81
CA ILE A 180 2.94 1.02 -12.98
C ILE A 180 2.04 1.82 -12.05
N ILE A 181 2.58 2.85 -11.38
CA ILE A 181 1.86 3.72 -10.45
C ILE A 181 0.74 4.46 -11.18
N ALA A 182 1.02 5.05 -12.34
CA ALA A 182 0.01 5.74 -13.13
C ALA A 182 -1.18 4.82 -13.43
N LEU A 183 -0.91 3.65 -14.03
CA LEU A 183 -1.95 2.72 -14.45
C LEU A 183 -2.72 2.10 -13.27
N LYS A 184 -2.03 1.62 -12.24
CA LYS A 184 -2.69 0.98 -11.09
C LYS A 184 -3.48 1.97 -10.24
N SER A 185 -3.08 3.24 -10.18
CA SER A 185 -3.80 4.24 -9.36
C SER A 185 -5.17 4.56 -9.94
N PHE A 186 -5.29 4.68 -11.27
CA PHE A 186 -6.61 4.80 -11.90
C PHE A 186 -7.48 3.56 -11.66
N SER A 187 -6.89 2.37 -11.70
CA SER A 187 -7.60 1.10 -11.42
C SER A 187 -8.06 1.01 -9.95
N GLY A 188 -7.22 1.41 -9.00
CA GLY A 188 -7.59 1.45 -7.58
C GLY A 188 -8.68 2.48 -7.30
N MET A 189 -8.57 3.67 -7.92
CA MET A 189 -9.57 4.73 -7.79
C MET A 189 -10.92 4.26 -8.33
N ALA A 190 -10.94 3.54 -9.46
CA ALA A 190 -12.16 2.96 -9.99
C ALA A 190 -12.83 2.00 -8.99
N GLY A 191 -12.05 1.26 -8.19
CA GLY A 191 -12.58 0.45 -7.09
C GLY A 191 -13.27 1.29 -6.00
N TYR A 192 -12.68 2.42 -5.61
CA TYR A 192 -13.25 3.34 -4.62
C TYR A 192 -14.47 4.14 -5.11
N LEU A 193 -14.47 4.55 -6.38
CA LEU A 193 -15.54 5.34 -6.99
C LEU A 193 -16.88 4.59 -7.05
N THR A 194 -16.89 3.28 -6.82
CA THR A 194 -18.13 2.51 -6.64
C THR A 194 -18.89 2.88 -5.37
N SER A 195 -18.21 3.44 -4.37
CA SER A 195 -18.72 3.61 -3.00
C SER A 195 -18.50 5.02 -2.44
N VAL A 196 -17.68 5.86 -3.09
CA VAL A 196 -17.25 7.16 -2.57
C VAL A 196 -17.36 8.24 -3.64
N SER A 197 -17.90 9.40 -3.26
CA SER A 197 -17.91 10.63 -4.04
C SER A 197 -16.68 11.48 -3.74
N ILE A 198 -16.04 12.05 -4.76
CA ILE A 198 -14.88 12.93 -4.62
C ILE A 198 -15.30 14.38 -4.87
N ASP A 199 -14.94 15.30 -3.97
CA ASP A 199 -14.96 16.73 -4.31
C ASP A 199 -13.78 17.06 -5.24
N TRP A 200 -14.10 17.26 -6.52
CA TRP A 200 -13.10 17.52 -7.55
C TRP A 200 -12.38 18.86 -7.39
N THR A 201 -12.95 19.82 -6.67
CA THR A 201 -12.37 21.17 -6.54
C THR A 201 -11.01 21.16 -5.84
N PRO A 202 -10.88 20.68 -4.57
CA PRO A 202 -9.58 20.58 -3.91
C PRO A 202 -8.64 19.60 -4.62
N VAL A 203 -9.18 18.51 -5.18
CA VAL A 203 -8.38 17.48 -5.87
C VAL A 203 -7.68 18.04 -7.10
N LEU A 204 -8.38 18.79 -7.94
CA LEU A 204 -7.78 19.38 -9.15
C LEU A 204 -6.75 20.47 -8.79
N MET A 205 -7.03 21.29 -7.77
CA MET A 205 -6.07 22.30 -7.30
C MET A 205 -4.78 21.66 -6.77
N ILE A 206 -4.92 20.65 -5.90
CA ILE A 206 -3.77 19.92 -5.35
C ILE A 206 -3.03 19.17 -6.45
N THR A 207 -3.75 18.58 -7.42
CA THR A 207 -3.14 17.92 -8.58
C THR A 207 -2.27 18.91 -9.37
N ALA A 208 -2.79 20.09 -9.70
CA ALA A 208 -2.04 21.11 -10.44
C ALA A 208 -0.74 21.49 -9.73
N VAL A 209 -0.80 21.75 -8.42
CA VAL A 209 0.38 22.10 -7.61
C VAL A 209 1.37 20.94 -7.50
N THR A 210 0.86 19.71 -7.30
CA THR A 210 1.69 18.51 -7.20
C THR A 210 2.41 18.22 -8.51
N VAL A 211 1.74 18.43 -9.65
CA VAL A 211 2.34 18.27 -10.99
C VAL A 211 3.47 19.28 -11.21
N VAL A 212 3.26 20.56 -10.87
CA VAL A 212 4.31 21.58 -10.96
C VAL A 212 5.49 21.20 -10.06
N GLY A 213 5.22 20.78 -8.82
CA GLY A 213 6.24 20.30 -7.89
C GLY A 213 7.00 19.08 -8.43
N ALA A 214 6.33 18.12 -9.07
CA ALA A 214 6.96 16.94 -9.64
C ALA A 214 7.85 17.26 -10.83
N VAL A 215 7.42 18.17 -11.71
CA VAL A 215 8.26 18.65 -12.81
C VAL A 215 9.51 19.34 -12.26
N ALA A 216 9.37 20.24 -11.29
CA ALA A 216 10.50 20.91 -10.63
C ALA A 216 11.43 19.91 -9.93
N GLY A 217 10.87 18.93 -9.21
CA GLY A 217 11.63 17.87 -8.53
C GLY A 217 12.42 17.01 -9.52
N SER A 218 11.82 16.65 -10.66
CA SER A 218 12.48 15.86 -11.70
C SER A 218 13.64 16.60 -12.39
N ALA A 219 13.61 17.94 -12.38
CA ALA A 219 14.70 18.78 -12.85
C ALA A 219 15.81 18.89 -11.80
N LEU A 220 15.43 19.03 -10.53
CA LEU A 220 16.35 19.15 -9.39
C LEU A 220 17.06 17.83 -9.04
N SER A 221 16.51 16.67 -9.44
CA SER A 221 17.10 15.34 -9.20
C SER A 221 18.51 15.17 -9.77
N LYS A 222 18.92 16.01 -10.73
CA LYS A 222 20.28 16.01 -11.28
C LYS A 222 21.33 16.58 -10.32
N HIS A 223 20.92 17.39 -9.35
CA HIS A 223 21.82 18.16 -8.48
C HIS A 223 21.81 17.69 -7.03
N VAL A 224 20.83 16.86 -6.64
CA VAL A 224 20.67 16.40 -5.26
C VAL A 224 21.03 14.93 -5.16
N PRO A 225 21.94 14.53 -4.24
CA PRO A 225 22.29 13.12 -4.06
C PRO A 225 21.06 12.33 -3.59
N GLU A 226 20.69 11.31 -4.36
CA GLU A 226 19.51 10.46 -4.14
C GLU A 226 19.46 9.90 -2.71
N GLN A 227 20.63 9.55 -2.16
CA GLN A 227 20.75 8.97 -0.82
C GLN A 227 20.35 9.95 0.29
N ALA A 228 20.82 11.21 0.21
CA ALA A 228 20.51 12.21 1.23
C ALA A 228 19.01 12.51 1.26
N LEU A 229 18.38 12.59 0.08
CA LEU A 229 16.95 12.81 -0.04
C LEU A 229 16.14 11.63 0.48
N LYS A 230 16.52 10.39 0.15
CA LYS A 230 15.88 9.18 0.69
C LYS A 230 15.93 9.14 2.22
N THR A 231 17.07 9.47 2.82
CA THR A 231 17.22 9.46 4.28
C THR A 231 16.41 10.58 4.94
N ALA A 232 16.47 11.81 4.43
CA ALA A 232 15.68 12.93 4.97
C ALA A 232 14.17 12.66 4.85
N PHE A 233 13.74 12.15 3.69
CA PHE A 233 12.36 11.74 3.46
C PHE A 233 11.94 10.58 4.37
N GLY A 234 12.82 9.58 4.55
CA GLY A 234 12.59 8.46 5.45
C GLY A 234 12.30 8.89 6.89
N TYR A 235 13.08 9.82 7.44
CA TYR A 235 12.81 10.39 8.77
C TYR A 235 11.50 11.16 8.83
N PHE A 236 11.16 11.93 7.79
CA PHE A 236 9.90 12.65 7.73
C PHE A 236 8.69 11.68 7.69
N VAL A 237 8.75 10.65 6.85
CA VAL A 237 7.71 9.60 6.78
C VAL A 237 7.63 8.82 8.08
N LEU A 238 8.76 8.56 8.76
CA LEU A 238 8.77 7.93 10.08
C LEU A 238 7.97 8.77 11.08
N GLY A 239 8.27 10.07 11.18
CA GLY A 239 7.58 10.99 12.06
C GLY A 239 6.09 11.07 11.77
N MET A 240 5.72 11.25 10.49
CA MET A 240 4.31 11.27 10.08
C MET A 240 3.62 9.93 10.36
N GLY A 241 4.26 8.79 10.10
CA GLY A 241 3.69 7.47 10.37
C GLY A 241 3.40 7.26 11.86
N VAL A 242 4.30 7.72 12.74
CA VAL A 242 4.07 7.72 14.19
C VAL A 242 2.90 8.63 14.57
N VAL A 243 2.83 9.84 14.01
CA VAL A 243 1.73 10.79 14.28
C VAL A 243 0.38 10.20 13.87
N VAL A 244 0.27 9.65 12.66
CA VAL A 244 -0.96 9.00 12.17
C VAL A 244 -1.34 7.85 13.10
N LEU A 245 -0.39 7.00 13.48
CA LEU A 245 -0.66 5.87 14.37
C LEU A 245 -1.18 6.34 15.75
N ILE A 246 -0.59 7.39 16.33
CA ILE A 246 -1.02 7.95 17.61
C ILE A 246 -2.42 8.55 17.53
N GLN A 247 -2.79 9.20 16.42
CA GLN A 247 -4.12 9.78 16.25
C GLN A 247 -5.21 8.72 16.09
N GLU A 248 -4.90 7.57 15.50
CA GLU A 248 -5.87 6.47 15.32
C GLU A 248 -5.96 5.56 16.56
N LEU A 249 -4.90 5.46 17.38
CA LEU A 249 -4.86 4.66 18.62
C LEU A 249 -5.96 4.97 19.67
N PRO A 250 -6.36 6.22 19.97
CA PRO A 250 -7.44 6.50 20.94
C PRO A 250 -8.80 5.93 20.51
N MET A 251 -9.06 5.80 19.20
CA MET A 251 -10.25 5.12 18.66
C MET A 251 -10.17 3.60 18.79
N ILE A 252 -8.96 3.03 18.73
CA ILE A 252 -8.72 1.58 18.87
C ILE A 252 -9.03 1.08 20.28
N TYR A 253 -8.81 1.84 21.36
CA TYR A 253 -9.23 1.40 22.70
C TYR A 253 -10.76 1.15 22.81
N GLY A 254 -11.57 1.86 22.01
CA GLY A 254 -13.02 1.61 21.90
C GLY A 254 -13.37 0.40 21.02
N VAL A 255 -12.63 0.15 19.94
CA VAL A 255 -12.90 -0.95 19.00
C VAL A 255 -12.25 -2.27 19.43
N SER A 256 -11.08 -2.24 20.07
CA SER A 256 -10.37 -3.41 20.60
C SER A 256 -11.11 -4.05 21.77
N THR A 257 -11.77 -3.27 22.61
CA THR A 257 -12.64 -3.81 23.66
C THR A 257 -13.84 -4.55 23.05
N ALA A 258 -14.50 -3.97 22.04
CA ALA A 258 -15.60 -4.62 21.33
C ALA A 258 -15.16 -5.88 20.54
N ALA A 259 -14.03 -5.81 19.81
CA ALA A 259 -13.50 -6.92 19.02
C ALA A 259 -12.98 -8.06 19.90
N CYS A 260 -12.30 -7.77 21.03
CA CYS A 260 -11.93 -8.79 22.00
C CYS A 260 -13.15 -9.47 22.61
N ILE A 261 -14.23 -8.74 22.92
CA ILE A 261 -15.47 -9.33 23.43
C ILE A 261 -16.10 -10.26 22.39
N VAL A 262 -16.16 -9.85 21.12
CA VAL A 262 -16.72 -10.68 20.03
C VAL A 262 -15.87 -11.94 19.77
N VAL A 263 -14.53 -11.81 19.73
CA VAL A 263 -13.62 -12.95 19.55
C VAL A 263 -13.64 -13.89 20.75
N LEU A 264 -13.73 -13.37 21.98
CA LEU A 264 -13.85 -14.17 23.20
C LEU A 264 -15.19 -14.93 23.23
N LEU A 265 -16.30 -14.27 22.88
CA LEU A 265 -17.63 -14.89 22.79
C LEU A 265 -17.70 -15.94 21.68
N MET A 266 -17.06 -15.68 20.52
CA MET A 266 -16.99 -16.62 19.40
C MET A 266 -16.09 -17.82 19.72
N GLY A 267 -14.96 -17.58 20.40
CA GLY A 267 -14.05 -18.61 20.90
C GLY A 267 -14.71 -19.52 21.94
N LEU A 268 -15.48 -18.97 22.87
CA LEU A 268 -16.24 -19.73 23.86
C LEU A 268 -17.35 -20.59 23.22
N ARG A 269 -18.03 -20.09 22.18
CA ARG A 269 -19.00 -20.88 21.41
C ARG A 269 -18.37 -22.05 20.66
N LEU A 270 -17.19 -21.86 20.07
CA LEU A 270 -16.47 -22.91 19.34
C LEU A 270 -15.87 -23.96 20.28
N ARG A 271 -15.37 -23.55 21.45
CA ARG A 271 -14.86 -24.48 22.47
C ARG A 271 -15.97 -25.34 23.06
N ARG A 272 -17.18 -24.77 23.24
CA ARG A 272 -18.36 -25.53 23.69
C ARG A 272 -18.84 -26.55 22.66
N ARG A 273 -18.76 -26.24 21.35
CA ARG A 273 -19.08 -27.20 20.27
C ARG A 273 -18.06 -28.35 20.17
N ARG A 274 -16.75 -28.07 20.28
CA ARG A 274 -15.72 -29.13 20.24
C ARG A 274 -15.76 -30.08 21.44
N ARG A 275 -16.10 -29.59 22.64
CA ARG A 275 -16.20 -30.43 23.84
C ARG A 275 -17.32 -31.48 23.75
N ILE A 276 -18.41 -31.14 23.06
CA ILE A 276 -19.55 -32.06 22.86
C ILE A 276 -19.23 -33.11 21.78
N SER A 277 -18.48 -32.75 20.73
CA SER A 277 -18.08 -33.69 19.68
C SER A 277 -17.01 -34.69 20.14
N SER A 278 -16.05 -34.25 20.97
CA SER A 278 -14.96 -35.10 21.46
C SER A 278 -15.40 -36.09 22.53
N SER A 279 -16.48 -35.84 23.26
CA SER A 279 -17.03 -36.81 24.23
C SER A 279 -17.84 -37.92 23.57
N ALA A 280 -18.36 -37.71 22.35
CA ALA A 280 -19.12 -38.72 21.62
C ALA A 280 -18.20 -39.77 20.97
N ASP A 281 -17.07 -39.33 20.40
CA ASP A 281 -16.14 -40.17 19.63
C ASP A 281 -15.28 -41.11 20.52
N GLY A 282 -15.04 -40.70 21.77
CA GLY A 282 -14.27 -41.49 22.74
C GLY A 282 -15.05 -42.68 23.34
N ASP A 283 -16.38 -42.60 23.40
CA ASP A 283 -17.22 -43.66 23.96
C ASP A 283 -17.45 -44.78 22.92
N GLU A 284 -17.53 -44.43 21.63
CA GLU A 284 -17.73 -45.37 20.52
C GLU A 284 -16.48 -46.22 20.24
N THR A 285 -15.30 -45.63 20.32
CA THR A 285 -14.02 -46.34 20.11
C THR A 285 -13.67 -47.31 21.24
N ASP A 286 -14.01 -46.97 22.50
CA ASP A 286 -13.79 -47.87 23.64
C ASP A 286 -14.73 -49.09 23.60
N GLN A 287 -15.99 -48.91 23.16
CA GLN A 287 -16.93 -50.03 22.97
C GLN A 287 -16.47 -51.02 21.88
N LEU A 288 -16.05 -50.53 20.71
CA LEU A 288 -15.61 -51.39 19.61
C LEU A 288 -14.35 -52.20 19.96
N SER A 289 -13.43 -51.61 20.74
CA SER A 289 -12.23 -52.29 21.20
C SER A 289 -12.54 -53.46 22.15
N LYS A 290 -13.51 -53.28 23.05
CA LYS A 290 -13.96 -54.33 23.99
C LYS A 290 -14.61 -55.50 23.25
N ILE A 291 -15.41 -55.22 22.21
CA ILE A 291 -16.04 -56.24 21.36
C ILE A 291 -14.99 -57.04 20.59
N ALA A 292 -14.00 -56.36 19.97
CA ALA A 292 -12.93 -57.02 19.22
C ALA A 292 -12.03 -57.88 20.12
N ALA A 293 -11.74 -57.42 21.34
CA ALA A 293 -10.95 -58.17 22.32
C ALA A 293 -11.69 -59.41 22.84
N ALA A 294 -13.02 -59.37 22.93
CA ALA A 294 -13.83 -60.53 23.28
C ALA A 294 -13.84 -61.58 22.15
N ALA A 295 -13.92 -61.15 20.89
CA ALA A 295 -13.92 -62.05 19.74
C ALA A 295 -12.59 -62.82 19.58
N ARG A 296 -11.44 -62.21 19.90
CA ARG A 296 -10.13 -62.87 19.82
C ARG A 296 -9.87 -63.92 20.91
N ARG A 297 -10.66 -63.97 21.99
CA ARG A 297 -10.51 -65.01 23.03
C ARG A 297 -11.26 -66.30 22.70
N ASN A 298 -12.08 -66.32 21.66
CA ASN A 298 -12.90 -67.46 21.25
C ASN A 298 -12.42 -68.14 19.95
N LEU A 299 -11.18 -67.87 19.52
CA LEU A 299 -10.45 -68.55 18.44
C LEU A 299 -9.15 -69.12 19.00
#